data_AF-A0A2X3XGZ2-F1
#
_entry.id   AF-A0A2X3XGZ2-F1
#
_cell.length_a   1.000
_cell.length_b   1.000
_cell.length_c   1.000
_cell.angle_alpha   90.00
_cell.angle_beta   90.00
_cell.angle_gamma   90.00
#
_symmetry.space_group_name_H-M   'P 1'
#
loop_
_entity.id
_entity.type
_entity.pdbx_description
1 polymer ?
#
loop_
_entity_poly.entity_id
_entity_poly.type
_entity_poly.pdbx_seq_one_letter_code
_entity_poly.pdbx_strand_id
1 'polypeptide(L)'
;MRSKTKKKKKNKNKRKVKVQGNKFILWLEKHWIVEALLGYIFFIMVGLGVGYLTFGNESIPAPLREFSYISPLYLNLFLLITFPLYSWFGSLREEGFNTLKGFSEVFLYLNGLLFLLHYFIGIALEDGEGFLPPLWNLNPRYIWFPIATYLIFFFIPALTMLILKYNEKKRKKHDQRKSI
;
A
#
# COMPACT_ATOMS: atom_id res chain seq x y z
N MET A 1 -30.59 -11.46 -33.43
CA MET A 1 -29.44 -12.10 -32.71
C MET A 1 -28.08 -11.49 -33.12
N ARG A 2 -27.83 -10.18 -32.91
CA ARG A 2 -26.64 -9.46 -33.48
C ARG A 2 -25.87 -8.56 -32.50
N SER A 3 -26.22 -8.55 -31.20
CA SER A 3 -25.63 -7.64 -30.19
C SER A 3 -24.43 -8.21 -29.43
N LYS A 4 -24.32 -9.54 -29.28
CA LYS A 4 -23.22 -10.19 -28.55
C LYS A 4 -21.86 -10.06 -29.27
N THR A 5 -21.87 -10.01 -30.61
CA THR A 5 -20.64 -9.95 -31.43
C THR A 5 -19.97 -8.57 -31.38
N LYS A 6 -20.75 -7.47 -31.40
CA LYS A 6 -20.20 -6.10 -31.28
C LYS A 6 -19.59 -5.84 -29.89
N LYS A 7 -20.19 -6.39 -28.81
CA LYS A 7 -19.67 -6.26 -27.44
C LYS A 7 -18.32 -6.99 -27.26
N LYS A 8 -18.19 -8.22 -27.78
CA LYS A 8 -16.90 -8.96 -27.79
C LYS A 8 -15.81 -8.26 -28.61
N LYS A 9 -16.15 -7.67 -29.77
CA LYS A 9 -15.19 -6.96 -30.62
C LYS A 9 -14.69 -5.66 -29.96
N LYS A 10 -15.57 -4.90 -29.29
CA LYS A 10 -15.20 -3.70 -28.51
C LYS A 10 -14.33 -4.04 -27.29
N ASN A 11 -14.60 -5.13 -26.57
CA ASN A 11 -13.77 -5.57 -25.46
C ASN A 11 -12.38 -6.08 -25.90
N LYS A 12 -12.31 -6.82 -27.02
CA LYS A 12 -11.01 -7.22 -27.61
C LYS A 12 -10.21 -6.01 -28.08
N ASN A 13 -10.85 -5.00 -28.67
CA ASN A 13 -10.15 -3.78 -29.09
C ASN A 13 -9.70 -2.92 -27.91
N LYS A 14 -10.46 -2.80 -26.82
CA LYS A 14 -10.00 -2.13 -25.59
C LYS A 14 -8.83 -2.86 -24.93
N ARG A 15 -8.84 -4.19 -24.94
CA ARG A 15 -7.71 -5.01 -24.44
C ARG A 15 -6.48 -4.89 -25.36
N LYS A 16 -6.65 -4.80 -26.68
CA LYS A 16 -5.55 -4.59 -27.64
C LYS A 16 -4.97 -3.18 -27.62
N VAL A 17 -5.81 -2.15 -27.46
CA VAL A 17 -5.36 -0.74 -27.41
C VAL A 17 -4.66 -0.42 -26.08
N LYS A 18 -5.02 -1.09 -24.97
CA LYS A 18 -4.28 -0.98 -23.69
C LYS A 18 -2.96 -1.77 -23.67
N VAL A 19 -2.72 -2.63 -24.67
CA VAL A 19 -1.53 -3.52 -24.80
C VAL A 19 -0.56 -3.01 -25.88
N GLN A 20 -0.77 -1.80 -26.42
CA GLN A 20 0.11 -1.19 -27.42
C GLN A 20 1.13 -0.21 -26.79
N GLY A 21 1.71 -0.58 -25.65
CA GLY A 21 2.50 0.34 -24.83
C GLY A 21 4.02 0.18 -24.88
N ASN A 22 4.56 -1.02 -24.67
CA ASN A 22 6.01 -1.21 -24.60
C ASN A 22 6.40 -2.64 -24.96
N LYS A 23 7.28 -2.80 -25.97
CA LYS A 23 7.86 -4.09 -26.35
C LYS A 23 8.53 -4.78 -25.14
N PHE A 24 9.07 -3.99 -24.22
CA PHE A 24 9.67 -4.44 -22.96
C PHE A 24 8.66 -5.07 -21.99
N ILE A 25 7.50 -4.45 -21.77
CA ILE A 25 6.46 -4.99 -20.87
C ILE A 25 5.91 -6.31 -21.42
N LEU A 26 5.72 -6.37 -22.74
CA LEU A 26 5.22 -7.56 -23.42
C LEU A 26 6.26 -8.71 -23.47
N TRP A 27 7.54 -8.36 -23.40
CA TRP A 27 8.64 -9.32 -23.24
C TRP A 27 8.77 -9.79 -21.79
N LEU A 28 8.67 -8.89 -20.80
CA LEU A 28 8.63 -9.23 -19.37
C LEU A 28 7.50 -10.19 -19.02
N GLU A 29 6.29 -9.95 -19.55
CA GLU A 29 5.13 -10.81 -19.33
C GLU A 29 5.36 -12.26 -19.83
N LYS A 30 6.26 -12.46 -20.82
CA LYS A 30 6.65 -13.80 -21.29
C LYS A 30 7.75 -14.44 -20.43
N HIS A 31 8.51 -13.65 -19.70
CA HIS A 31 9.64 -14.08 -18.87
C HIS A 31 9.35 -13.81 -17.40
N TRP A 32 8.38 -14.55 -16.85
CA TRP A 32 7.90 -14.38 -15.47
C TRP A 32 9.02 -14.43 -14.40
N ILE A 33 10.10 -15.18 -14.63
CA ILE A 33 11.27 -15.24 -13.74
C ILE A 33 12.02 -13.90 -13.70
N VAL A 34 12.16 -13.25 -14.86
CA VAL A 34 12.83 -11.95 -14.98
C VAL A 34 11.98 -10.86 -14.34
N GLU A 35 10.67 -10.91 -14.54
CA GLU A 35 9.71 -10.03 -13.86
C GLU A 35 9.80 -10.17 -12.34
N ALA A 36 9.83 -11.41 -11.83
CA ALA A 36 9.96 -11.69 -10.40
C ALA A 36 11.31 -11.19 -9.83
N LEU A 37 12.42 -11.42 -10.53
CA LEU A 37 13.74 -10.93 -10.11
C LEU A 37 13.80 -9.40 -10.06
N LEU A 38 13.26 -8.73 -11.08
CA LEU A 38 13.25 -7.28 -11.14
C LEU A 38 12.38 -6.68 -10.02
N GLY A 39 11.21 -7.29 -9.77
CA GLY A 39 10.34 -6.94 -8.65
C GLY A 39 11.04 -7.12 -7.29
N TYR A 40 11.80 -8.20 -7.12
CA TYR A 40 12.53 -8.47 -5.88
C TYR A 40 13.69 -7.51 -5.64
N ILE A 41 14.51 -7.21 -6.66
CA ILE A 41 15.59 -6.21 -6.56
C ILE A 41 15.00 -4.85 -6.17
N PHE A 42 13.90 -4.47 -6.80
CA PHE A 42 13.23 -3.20 -6.50
C PHE A 42 12.65 -3.19 -5.08
N PHE A 43 12.05 -4.29 -4.63
CA PHE A 43 11.57 -4.46 -3.25
C PHE A 43 12.69 -4.24 -2.23
N ILE A 44 13.87 -4.83 -2.45
CA ILE A 44 15.05 -4.61 -1.59
C ILE A 44 15.47 -3.13 -1.63
N MET A 45 15.55 -2.53 -2.82
CA MET A 45 15.92 -1.12 -2.98
C MET A 45 14.97 -0.18 -2.23
N VAL A 46 13.66 -0.43 -2.28
CA VAL A 46 12.66 0.33 -1.52
C VAL A 46 12.87 0.13 -0.02
N GLY A 47 13.11 -1.10 0.43
CA GLY A 47 13.39 -1.40 1.83
C GLY A 47 14.61 -0.64 2.34
N LEU A 48 15.73 -0.72 1.62
CA LEU A 48 16.96 0.00 1.96
C LEU A 48 16.77 1.52 1.87
N GLY A 49 16.08 2.03 0.86
CA GLY A 49 15.82 3.46 0.68
C GLY A 49 14.97 4.04 1.80
N VAL A 50 13.88 3.35 2.18
CA VAL A 50 13.03 3.75 3.31
C VAL A 50 13.79 3.59 4.63
N GLY A 51 14.61 2.55 4.76
CA GLY A 51 15.47 2.34 5.92
C GLY A 51 16.44 3.51 6.09
N TYR A 52 17.16 3.87 5.04
CA TYR A 52 18.05 5.03 5.06
C TYR A 52 17.31 6.34 5.40
N LEU A 53 16.12 6.55 4.82
CA LEU A 53 15.30 7.74 5.09
C LEU A 53 14.79 7.83 6.53
N THR A 54 14.56 6.70 7.18
CA THR A 54 14.01 6.65 8.54
C THR A 54 15.12 6.62 9.58
N PHE A 55 15.99 5.60 9.53
CA PHE A 55 17.07 5.41 10.50
C PHE A 55 18.24 6.38 10.32
N GLY A 56 18.52 6.82 9.08
CA GLY A 56 19.62 7.73 8.76
C GLY A 56 19.27 9.22 8.87
N ASN A 57 18.04 9.58 9.24
CA ASN A 57 17.61 10.97 9.25
C ASN A 57 17.89 11.65 10.59
N GLU A 58 18.83 12.59 10.58
CA GLU A 58 19.23 13.37 11.75
C GLU A 58 18.11 14.26 12.32
N SER A 59 17.10 14.60 11.50
CA SER A 59 15.95 15.39 11.94
C SER A 59 15.10 14.66 12.99
N ILE A 60 15.17 13.32 13.02
CA ILE A 60 14.50 12.51 14.03
C ILE A 60 15.47 12.37 15.22
N PRO A 61 15.08 12.76 16.45
CA PRO A 61 15.91 12.61 17.63
C PRO A 61 16.42 11.18 17.82
N ALA A 62 17.68 11.02 18.24
CA ALA A 62 18.33 9.72 18.39
C ALA A 62 17.51 8.67 19.18
N PRO A 63 16.86 9.01 20.31
CA PRO A 63 16.05 8.03 21.04
C PRO A 63 14.86 7.49 20.25
N LEU A 64 14.34 8.28 19.29
CA LEU A 64 13.22 7.88 18.43
C LEU A 64 13.67 7.05 17.22
N ARG A 65 14.97 7.01 16.92
CA ARG A 65 15.53 6.23 15.81
C ARG A 65 15.81 4.77 16.19
N GLU A 66 15.65 4.39 17.46
CA GLU A 66 15.69 2.99 17.84
C GLU A 66 14.58 2.23 17.12
N PHE A 67 14.88 1.00 16.70
CA PHE A 67 13.99 0.18 15.89
C PHE A 67 12.60 0.02 16.51
N SER A 68 12.54 -0.10 17.84
CA SER A 68 11.30 -0.21 18.62
C SER A 68 10.33 0.96 18.45
N TYR A 69 10.84 2.18 18.22
CA TYR A 69 10.00 3.37 18.04
C TYR A 69 9.76 3.72 16.57
N ILE A 70 10.77 3.54 15.71
CA ILE A 70 10.70 3.95 14.30
C ILE A 70 10.13 2.89 13.37
N SER A 71 10.05 1.63 13.81
CA SER A 71 9.50 0.54 12.99
C SER A 71 8.10 0.81 12.45
N PRO A 72 7.15 1.47 13.16
CA PRO A 72 5.86 1.80 12.57
C PRO A 72 5.99 2.77 11.40
N LEU A 73 6.90 3.74 11.47
CA LEU A 73 7.15 4.69 10.40
C LEU A 73 7.78 3.99 9.19
N TYR A 74 8.81 3.18 9.44
CA TYR A 74 9.47 2.37 8.43
C TYR A 74 8.48 1.45 7.70
N LEU A 75 7.73 0.62 8.44
CA LEU A 75 6.77 -0.33 7.87
C LEU A 75 5.67 0.39 7.09
N ASN A 76 5.14 1.49 7.60
CA ASN A 76 4.10 2.23 6.90
C ASN A 76 4.58 2.85 5.60
N LEU A 77 5.75 3.51 5.60
CA LEU A 77 6.34 4.06 4.38
C LEU A 77 6.69 2.96 3.38
N PHE A 78 7.24 1.85 3.87
CA PHE A 78 7.58 0.70 3.06
C PHE A 78 6.36 0.12 2.35
N LEU A 79 5.26 -0.11 3.08
CA LEU A 79 4.00 -0.59 2.52
C LEU A 79 3.37 0.44 1.58
N LEU A 80 3.39 1.72 1.94
CA LEU A 80 2.85 2.81 1.13
C LEU A 80 3.49 2.87 -0.25
N ILE A 81 4.80 2.64 -0.33
CA ILE A 81 5.56 2.65 -1.59
C ILE A 81 5.43 1.30 -2.31
N THR A 82 5.56 0.20 -1.59
CA THR A 82 5.63 -1.14 -2.18
C THR A 82 4.29 -1.59 -2.76
N PHE A 83 3.16 -1.36 -2.09
CA PHE A 83 1.86 -1.86 -2.57
C PHE A 83 1.46 -1.32 -3.95
N PRO A 84 1.52 0.01 -4.22
CA PRO A 84 1.25 0.53 -5.57
C PRO A 84 2.22 -0.02 -6.61
N LEU A 85 3.48 -0.26 -6.24
CA LEU A 85 4.52 -0.70 -7.17
C LEU A 85 4.41 -2.18 -7.51
N TYR A 86 4.00 -3.02 -6.56
CA TYR A 86 3.68 -4.41 -6.81
C TYR A 86 2.51 -4.54 -7.80
N SER A 87 1.51 -3.64 -7.71
CA SER A 87 0.42 -3.58 -8.69
C SER A 87 0.86 -3.18 -10.11
N TRP A 88 2.03 -2.54 -10.25
CA TRP A 88 2.61 -2.12 -11.52
C TRP A 88 3.44 -3.21 -12.21
N PHE A 89 4.17 -4.01 -11.43
CA PHE A 89 5.12 -5.01 -11.94
C PHE A 89 4.60 -6.44 -12.06
N GLY A 90 3.39 -6.76 -11.56
CA GLY A 90 2.89 -8.13 -11.51
C GLY A 90 1.71 -8.47 -12.43
N SER A 91 1.59 -9.76 -12.79
CA SER A 91 0.35 -10.35 -13.38
C SER A 91 -0.86 -10.29 -12.43
N LEU A 92 -0.63 -10.04 -11.13
CA LEU A 92 -1.63 -9.69 -10.10
C LEU A 92 -2.13 -8.25 -10.27
N ARG A 93 -2.51 -7.89 -11.50
CA ARG A 93 -3.36 -6.74 -11.80
C ARG A 93 -4.77 -7.01 -11.28
N GLU A 94 -4.92 -7.30 -9.99
CA GLU A 94 -6.22 -7.26 -9.37
C GLU A 94 -6.74 -5.83 -9.50
N GLU A 95 -7.89 -5.69 -10.13
CA GLU A 95 -8.46 -4.40 -10.52
C GLU A 95 -8.73 -3.49 -9.30
N GLY A 96 -8.76 -4.06 -8.09
CA GLY A 96 -8.96 -3.37 -6.81
C GLY A 96 -7.80 -2.45 -6.41
N PHE A 97 -6.54 -2.92 -6.51
CA PHE A 97 -5.35 -2.16 -6.04
C PHE A 97 -5.00 -0.97 -6.92
N ASN A 98 -5.43 -0.99 -8.19
CA ASN A 98 -5.22 0.12 -9.13
C ASN A 98 -6.11 1.33 -8.82
N THR A 99 -7.03 1.21 -7.87
CA THR A 99 -7.91 2.31 -7.46
C THR A 99 -7.44 2.87 -6.12
N LEU A 100 -7.49 4.19 -5.99
CA LEU A 100 -7.18 4.87 -4.73
C LEU A 100 -8.06 4.34 -3.56
N LYS A 101 -9.30 3.92 -3.88
CA LYS A 101 -10.23 3.32 -2.92
C LYS A 101 -9.73 1.96 -2.40
N GLY A 102 -9.42 1.03 -3.31
CA GLY A 102 -8.98 -0.31 -2.92
C GLY A 102 -7.62 -0.31 -2.24
N PHE A 103 -6.68 0.54 -2.71
CA PHE A 103 -5.41 0.75 -2.00
C PHE A 103 -5.65 1.27 -0.58
N SER A 104 -6.47 2.32 -0.41
CA SER A 104 -6.76 2.89 0.91
C SER A 104 -7.43 1.88 1.84
N GLU A 105 -8.30 1.03 1.32
CA GLU A 105 -8.99 0.00 2.10
C GLU A 105 -8.00 -1.04 2.64
N VAL A 106 -7.17 -1.63 1.77
CA VAL A 106 -6.18 -2.63 2.19
C VAL A 106 -5.13 -2.02 3.11
N PHE A 107 -4.64 -0.82 2.78
CA PHE A 107 -3.66 -0.13 3.59
C PHE A 107 -4.20 0.17 5.00
N LEU A 108 -5.47 0.61 5.11
CA LEU A 108 -6.12 0.84 6.40
C LEU A 108 -6.26 -0.44 7.22
N TYR A 109 -6.74 -1.53 6.61
CA TYR A 109 -6.90 -2.80 7.33
C TYR A 109 -5.57 -3.38 7.80
N LEU A 110 -4.55 -3.37 6.96
CA LEU A 110 -3.22 -3.86 7.32
C LEU A 110 -2.58 -2.99 8.40
N ASN A 111 -2.62 -1.66 8.26
CA ASN A 111 -2.11 -0.74 9.26
C ASN A 111 -2.84 -0.92 10.60
N GLY A 112 -4.18 -1.00 10.58
CA GLY A 112 -4.98 -1.21 11.78
C GLY A 112 -4.67 -2.53 12.48
N LEU A 113 -4.53 -3.63 11.72
CA LEU A 113 -4.15 -4.93 12.27
C LEU A 113 -2.73 -4.91 12.86
N LEU A 114 -1.76 -4.35 12.12
CA LEU A 114 -0.38 -4.19 12.58
C LEU A 114 -0.30 -3.37 13.86
N PHE A 115 -1.09 -2.29 13.95
CA PHE A 115 -1.15 -1.46 15.14
C PHE A 115 -1.64 -2.26 16.35
N LEU A 116 -2.73 -3.02 16.21
CA LEU A 116 -3.26 -3.84 17.31
C LEU A 116 -2.27 -4.91 17.76
N LEU A 117 -1.66 -5.64 16.82
CA LEU A 117 -0.67 -6.66 17.13
C LEU A 117 0.55 -6.06 17.84
N HIS A 118 1.10 -4.98 17.31
CA HIS A 118 2.25 -4.30 17.91
C HIS A 118 1.90 -3.67 19.26
N TYR A 119 0.68 -3.13 19.42
CA TYR A 119 0.27 -2.54 20.69
C TYR A 119 0.15 -3.60 21.78
N PHE A 120 -0.60 -4.69 21.55
CA PHE A 120 -0.92 -5.66 22.60
C PHE A 120 0.13 -6.74 22.81
N ILE A 121 0.63 -7.32 21.72
CA ILE A 121 1.44 -8.54 21.73
C ILE A 121 2.92 -8.20 21.50
N GLY A 122 3.20 -7.16 20.71
CA GLY A 122 4.53 -6.98 20.13
C GLY A 122 4.76 -8.00 19.01
N ILE A 123 5.96 -7.97 18.44
CA ILE A 123 6.42 -8.94 17.44
C ILE A 123 7.67 -9.61 18.02
N ALA A 124 7.51 -10.83 18.51
CA ALA A 124 8.61 -11.62 19.06
C ALA A 124 9.16 -12.57 17.98
N LEU A 125 10.49 -12.72 17.95
CA LEU A 125 11.14 -13.82 17.23
C LEU A 125 11.13 -15.07 18.13
N GLU A 126 11.33 -16.24 17.52
CA GLU A 126 11.33 -17.57 18.19
C GLU A 126 12.30 -17.66 19.37
N ASP A 127 13.32 -16.81 19.40
CA ASP A 127 14.41 -16.84 20.38
C ASP A 127 14.05 -16.20 21.73
N GLY A 128 12.81 -15.74 21.91
CA GLY A 128 12.30 -15.15 23.16
C GLY A 128 12.74 -13.70 23.42
N GLU A 129 13.71 -13.19 22.67
CA GLU A 129 14.01 -11.76 22.61
C GLU A 129 13.04 -11.07 21.64
N GLY A 130 12.20 -10.18 22.17
CA GLY A 130 11.20 -9.46 21.38
C GLY A 130 11.86 -8.56 20.32
N PHE A 131 11.67 -8.88 19.04
CA PHE A 131 12.13 -8.04 17.92
C PHE A 131 11.50 -6.63 17.97
N LEU A 132 10.22 -6.57 18.35
CA LEU A 132 9.51 -5.37 18.74
C LEU A 132 8.70 -5.65 20.01
N PRO A 133 9.06 -5.04 21.16
CA PRO A 133 8.25 -5.20 22.36
C PRO A 133 6.86 -4.58 22.15
N PRO A 134 5.83 -5.03 22.91
CA PRO A 134 4.53 -4.38 22.90
C PRO A 134 4.66 -2.88 23.16
N LEU A 135 3.87 -2.06 22.48
CA LEU A 135 3.98 -0.60 22.63
C LEU A 135 3.80 -0.17 24.10
N TRP A 136 2.89 -0.79 24.86
CA TRP A 136 2.67 -0.46 26.27
C TRP A 136 3.88 -0.74 27.18
N ASN A 137 4.84 -1.55 26.72
CA ASN A 137 6.08 -1.86 27.44
C ASN A 137 7.24 -0.89 27.09
N LEU A 138 7.02 0.03 26.15
CA LEU A 138 8.02 1.03 25.77
C LEU A 138 8.13 2.17 26.78
N ASN A 139 9.24 2.92 26.70
CA ASN A 139 9.44 4.08 27.55
C ASN A 139 8.31 5.11 27.34
N PRO A 140 7.56 5.51 28.40
CA PRO A 140 6.45 6.45 28.29
C PRO A 140 6.82 7.81 27.69
N ARG A 141 8.10 8.21 27.76
CA ARG A 141 8.61 9.44 27.16
C ARG A 141 8.55 9.44 25.62
N TYR A 142 8.67 8.26 25.02
CA TYR A 142 8.86 8.11 23.57
C TYR A 142 7.75 7.31 22.88
N ILE A 143 6.91 6.60 23.65
CA ILE A 143 5.78 5.80 23.15
C ILE A 143 4.78 6.59 22.28
N TRP A 144 4.67 7.91 22.50
CA TRP A 144 3.76 8.76 21.72
C TRP A 144 4.12 8.74 20.23
N PHE A 145 5.40 8.58 19.87
CA PHE A 145 5.86 8.63 18.48
C PHE A 145 5.33 7.46 17.63
N PRO A 146 5.53 6.17 18.01
CA PRO A 146 4.96 5.05 17.27
C PRO A 146 3.43 5.10 17.24
N ILE A 147 2.77 5.49 18.35
CA ILE A 147 1.31 5.63 18.41
C ILE A 147 0.82 6.72 17.43
N ALA A 148 1.41 7.91 17.48
CA ALA A 148 1.06 9.01 16.58
C ALA A 148 1.28 8.63 15.11
N THR A 149 2.35 7.89 14.83
CA THR A 149 2.63 7.38 13.48
C THR A 149 1.51 6.47 12.99
N TYR A 150 1.11 5.46 13.76
CA TYR A 150 -0.02 4.59 13.39
C TYR A 150 -1.30 5.40 13.17
N LEU A 151 -1.61 6.35 14.05
CA LEU A 151 -2.80 7.19 13.91
C LEU A 151 -2.77 8.01 12.62
N ILE A 152 -1.65 8.66 12.30
CA ILE A 152 -1.51 9.44 11.05
C ILE A 152 -1.75 8.53 9.83
N PHE A 153 -1.08 7.38 9.78
CA PHE A 153 -1.23 6.43 8.68
C PHE A 153 -2.59 5.70 8.66
N PHE A 154 -3.33 5.69 9.76
CA PHE A 154 -4.72 5.23 9.81
C PHE A 154 -5.69 6.28 9.27
N PHE A 155 -5.50 7.55 9.64
CA PHE A 155 -6.40 8.63 9.23
C PHE A 155 -6.28 8.99 7.75
N ILE A 156 -5.07 9.02 7.18
CA ILE A 156 -4.86 9.31 5.75
C ILE A 156 -5.76 8.47 4.81
N PRO A 157 -5.71 7.12 4.85
CA PRO A 157 -6.56 6.29 4.00
C PRO A 157 -8.04 6.36 4.40
N ALA A 158 -8.35 6.53 5.69
CA ALA A 158 -9.73 6.66 6.17
C ALA A 158 -10.42 7.90 5.58
N LEU A 159 -9.75 9.06 5.65
CA LEU A 159 -10.22 10.30 5.05
C LEU A 159 -10.33 10.18 3.53
N THR A 160 -9.33 9.57 2.89
CA THR A 160 -9.34 9.34 1.44
C THR A 160 -10.56 8.53 1.02
N MET A 161 -10.86 7.42 1.71
CA MET A 161 -12.07 6.63 1.47
C MET A 161 -13.36 7.41 1.69
N LEU A 162 -13.43 8.22 2.75
CA LEU A 162 -14.60 9.04 3.05
C LEU A 162 -14.87 10.06 1.95
N ILE A 163 -13.83 10.75 1.48
CA ILE A 163 -13.90 11.72 0.38
C ILE A 163 -14.36 11.02 -0.92
N LEU A 164 -13.78 9.87 -1.25
CA LEU A 164 -14.16 9.09 -2.43
C LEU A 164 -15.64 8.67 -2.38
N LYS A 165 -16.09 8.18 -1.22
CA LYS A 165 -17.50 7.78 -1.00
C LYS A 165 -18.44 8.98 -1.13
N TYR A 166 -18.07 10.13 -0.58
CA TYR A 166 -18.85 11.37 -0.71
C TYR A 166 -18.97 11.81 -2.17
N ASN A 167 -17.87 11.82 -2.91
CA ASN A 167 -17.83 12.19 -4.33
C ASN A 167 -18.65 11.23 -5.20
N GLU A 168 -18.60 9.93 -4.94
CA GLU A 168 -19.40 8.92 -5.64
C GLU A 168 -20.90 9.19 -5.41
N LYS A 169 -21.31 9.47 -4.18
CA LYS A 169 -22.70 9.81 -3.83
C LYS A 169 -23.16 11.11 -4.51
N LYS A 170 -22.29 12.13 -4.58
CA LYS A 170 -22.57 13.40 -5.26
C LYS A 170 -22.79 13.20 -6.76
N ARG A 171 -21.93 12.40 -7.42
CA ARG A 171 -22.06 12.08 -8.86
C ARG A 171 -23.38 11.37 -9.17
N LYS A 172 -23.73 10.33 -8.39
CA LYS A 172 -25.00 9.59 -8.56
C LYS A 172 -26.23 10.50 -8.49
N LYS A 173 -26.27 11.44 -7.53
CA LYS A 173 -27.38 12.42 -7.40
C LYS A 173 -27.45 13.38 -8.59
N HIS A 174 -26.31 13.81 -9.11
CA HIS A 174 -26.26 14.69 -10.27
C HIS A 174 -26.75 13.98 -11.54
N ASP A 175 -26.35 12.73 -11.75
CA ASP A 175 -26.78 11.95 -12.92
C ASP A 175 -28.28 11.65 -12.88
N GLN A 176 -28.85 11.37 -11.71
CA GLN A 176 -30.31 11.24 -11.52
C GLN A 176 -31.08 12.51 -11.87
N ARG A 177 -30.54 13.69 -11.58
CA ARG A 177 -31.17 14.97 -11.94
C ARG A 177 -31.12 15.28 -13.44
N LYS A 178 -30.16 14.72 -14.18
CA LYS A 178 -30.04 14.87 -15.63
C LYS A 178 -30.89 13.89 -16.43
N SER A 179 -31.35 12.81 -15.80
CA SER A 179 -32.20 11.79 -16.42
C SER A 179 -33.70 12.03 -16.25
N ILE A 180 -34.08 13.10 -15.56
CA ILE A 180 -35.45 13.61 -15.41
C ILE A 180 -35.58 14.81 -16.34
#